data_AF-A0ABC8KFH0-F1
#
_entry.id   AF-A0ABC8KFH0-F1
#
_cell.length_a   1.000
_cell.length_b   1.000
_cell.length_c   1.000
_cell.angle_alpha   90.00
_cell.angle_beta   90.00
_cell.angle_gamma   90.00
#
_symmetry.space_group_name_H-M   'P 1'
#
loop_
_entity.id
_entity.type
_entity.pdbx_description
1 polymer ?
#
loop_
_entity_poly.entity_id
_entity_poly.type
_entity_poly.pdbx_seq_one_letter_code
_entity_poly.pdbx_strand_id
1 'polypeptide(L)'
;MSEMESMDPEGIDSIRMTWNVWPRNKVEASKCVIPVAACISPIRPHRDIQSVPYAPLRCRTCSSALNPFSRVDFTAKIWICPICFQRNHFPPHYHVISETNLPCELYPQYTTVEYAMPSPSSGGGGLDQIGAGVFVFVLDTCMIEEEFGYAKSAVRQAVGLVPENAMVGFVTFGRQACVHELGYSELSRVYVFRGDKEISKDQVLEQLGLGVASGSGRRGGGPHVSGGMGSGVSRFLLPASDCEFTIDSLLDELQTDQWPVQAGQRQSRCTGVALSVAMGLLGACLPGTGARIVALVGGPCSEGPDCVKGSIRTFAFT
;
A
#
# COMPACT_ATOMS: atom_id res chain seq x y z
N MET A 1 20.84 4.22 -41.66
CA MET A 1 19.37 4.33 -41.58
C MET A 1 19.08 4.27 -40.10
N SER A 2 18.95 5.44 -39.48
CA SER A 2 18.83 5.64 -38.03
C SER A 2 17.64 4.85 -37.50
N GLU A 3 17.86 4.10 -36.43
CA GLU A 3 16.80 3.60 -35.57
C GLU A 3 15.83 4.77 -35.30
N MET A 4 14.60 4.64 -35.78
CA MET A 4 13.52 5.48 -35.27
C MET A 4 13.41 5.11 -33.80
N GLU A 5 14.00 5.93 -32.92
CA GLU A 5 13.63 5.97 -31.52
C GLU A 5 12.10 5.91 -31.48
N SER A 6 11.57 4.88 -30.82
CA SER A 6 10.15 4.77 -30.57
C SER A 6 9.76 6.03 -29.78
N MET A 7 9.25 7.06 -30.47
CA MET A 7 8.68 8.23 -29.82
C MET A 7 7.62 7.69 -28.86
N ASP A 8 7.89 7.82 -27.57
CA ASP A 8 6.96 7.44 -26.52
C ASP A 8 5.61 8.09 -26.82
N PRO A 9 4.58 7.31 -27.20
CA PRO A 9 3.34 7.88 -27.71
C PRO A 9 2.58 8.71 -26.66
N GLU A 10 2.93 8.56 -25.39
CA GLU A 10 2.35 9.29 -24.27
C GLU A 10 3.23 10.44 -23.76
N GLY A 11 4.49 10.52 -24.22
CA GLY A 11 5.46 11.55 -23.83
C GLY A 11 5.73 11.65 -22.32
N ILE A 12 6.35 12.76 -21.92
CA ILE A 12 6.71 13.04 -20.51
C ILE A 12 5.51 13.05 -19.56
N ASP A 13 4.33 13.48 -20.05
CA ASP A 13 3.14 13.64 -19.22
C ASP A 13 2.41 12.34 -18.95
N SER A 14 2.68 11.27 -19.72
CA SER A 14 2.01 9.97 -19.57
C SER A 14 0.48 10.07 -19.65
N ILE A 15 -0.01 10.97 -20.51
CA ILE A 15 -1.43 11.24 -20.73
C ILE A 15 -1.80 10.83 -22.15
N ARG A 16 -2.81 9.97 -22.26
CA ARG A 16 -3.42 9.61 -23.54
C ARG A 16 -4.89 10.03 -23.57
N MET A 17 -5.20 10.98 -24.42
CA MET A 17 -6.58 11.44 -24.65
C MET A 17 -7.28 10.61 -25.73
N THR A 18 -8.59 10.41 -25.60
CA THR A 18 -9.42 9.93 -26.72
C THR A 18 -9.50 10.97 -27.85
N TRP A 19 -9.46 12.26 -27.49
CA TRP A 19 -9.46 13.39 -28.42
C TRP A 19 -8.45 14.46 -27.95
N ASN A 20 -7.44 14.75 -28.77
CA ASN A 20 -6.48 15.84 -28.51
C ASN A 20 -7.02 17.23 -28.91
N VAL A 21 -8.13 17.26 -29.64
CA VAL A 21 -8.84 18.49 -30.01
C VAL A 21 -10.29 18.32 -29.59
N TRP A 22 -10.75 19.20 -28.69
CA TRP A 22 -12.04 19.05 -28.05
C TRP A 22 -13.16 19.74 -28.86
N PRO A 23 -14.40 19.20 -28.82
CA PRO A 23 -15.55 19.87 -29.38
C PRO A 23 -15.77 21.23 -28.68
N ARG A 24 -16.14 22.26 -29.44
CA ARG A 24 -16.22 23.64 -28.91
C ARG A 24 -17.53 23.92 -28.17
N ASN A 25 -18.55 23.08 -28.39
CA ASN A 25 -19.87 23.23 -27.80
C ASN A 25 -20.49 21.86 -27.48
N LYS A 26 -21.56 21.88 -26.67
CA LYS A 26 -22.25 20.66 -26.21
C LYS A 26 -22.91 19.86 -27.34
N VAL A 27 -23.32 20.52 -28.43
CA VAL A 27 -24.00 19.87 -29.56
C VAL A 27 -23.02 19.05 -30.39
N GLU A 28 -21.81 19.56 -30.63
CA GLU A 28 -20.72 18.78 -31.22
C GLU A 28 -20.30 17.64 -30.31
N ALA A 29 -20.17 17.91 -29.01
CA ALA A 29 -19.82 16.88 -28.03
C ALA A 29 -20.85 15.74 -27.98
N SER A 30 -22.14 16.03 -28.09
CA SER A 30 -23.18 15.00 -28.10
C SER A 30 -23.21 14.15 -29.38
N LYS A 31 -22.54 14.60 -30.45
CA LYS A 31 -22.34 13.83 -31.69
C LYS A 31 -21.09 12.93 -31.63
N CYS A 32 -20.18 13.19 -30.70
CA CYS A 32 -19.02 12.34 -30.48
C CYS A 32 -19.47 11.02 -29.84
N VAL A 33 -19.42 9.93 -30.60
CA VAL A 33 -19.73 8.57 -30.11
C VAL A 33 -18.77 8.15 -29.00
N ILE A 34 -17.50 8.55 -29.11
CA ILE A 34 -16.47 8.30 -28.09
C ILE A 34 -16.40 9.54 -27.17
N PRO A 35 -16.53 9.40 -25.85
CA PRO A 35 -16.44 10.52 -24.93
C PRO A 35 -15.02 11.11 -24.88
N VAL A 36 -14.91 12.38 -24.46
CA VAL A 36 -13.63 12.98 -24.08
C VAL A 36 -13.18 12.34 -22.77
N ALA A 37 -12.09 11.57 -22.83
CA ALA A 37 -11.53 10.85 -21.70
C ALA A 37 -10.01 10.84 -21.79
N ALA A 38 -9.35 10.67 -20.64
CA ALA A 38 -7.91 10.56 -20.51
C ALA A 38 -7.54 9.27 -19.78
N CYS A 39 -6.54 8.56 -20.28
CA CYS A 39 -5.79 7.58 -19.51
C CYS A 39 -4.53 8.27 -19.00
N ILE A 40 -4.27 8.17 -17.69
CA ILE A 40 -3.18 8.88 -17.01
C ILE A 40 -2.42 7.86 -16.18
N SER A 41 -1.09 7.91 -16.24
CA SER A 41 -0.19 7.12 -15.39
C SER A 41 0.58 8.04 -14.42
N PRO A 42 0.04 8.34 -13.22
CA PRO A 42 0.57 9.42 -12.38
C PRO A 42 1.98 9.19 -11.81
N ILE A 43 2.41 7.92 -11.72
CA ILE A 43 3.68 7.50 -11.10
C ILE A 43 4.56 6.81 -12.16
N ARG A 44 4.44 7.22 -13.44
CA ARG A 44 5.29 6.65 -14.50
C ARG A 44 6.71 7.20 -14.35
N PRO A 45 7.74 6.35 -14.24
CA PRO A 45 9.12 6.83 -14.24
C PRO A 45 9.48 7.35 -15.63
N HIS A 46 10.05 8.55 -15.70
CA HIS A 46 10.57 9.14 -16.93
C HIS A 46 11.82 9.96 -16.62
N ARG A 47 12.87 9.85 -17.45
CA ARG A 47 14.20 10.44 -17.19
C ARG A 47 14.18 11.96 -17.10
N ASP A 48 13.27 12.59 -17.84
CA ASP A 48 13.18 14.04 -17.92
C ASP A 48 12.30 14.66 -16.81
N ILE A 49 11.56 13.85 -16.04
CA ILE A 49 10.77 14.34 -14.90
C ILE A 49 11.74 14.82 -13.82
N GLN A 50 11.66 16.11 -13.49
CA GLN A 50 12.49 16.71 -12.46
C GLN A 50 11.85 16.53 -11.09
N SER A 51 12.66 16.11 -10.12
CA SER A 51 12.27 16.07 -8.70
C SER A 51 12.80 17.33 -8.01
N VAL A 52 11.90 18.18 -7.53
CA VAL A 52 12.22 19.47 -6.90
C VAL A 52 12.12 19.38 -5.37
N PRO A 53 13.14 19.84 -4.60
CA PRO A 53 13.21 19.63 -3.15
C PRO A 53 12.47 20.71 -2.37
N TYR A 54 11.28 21.10 -2.80
CA TYR A 54 10.49 22.16 -2.19
C TYR A 54 8.99 21.96 -2.44
N ALA A 55 8.16 22.68 -1.69
CA ALA A 55 6.72 22.56 -1.79
C ALA A 55 6.15 23.29 -3.03
N PRO A 56 5.08 22.77 -3.65
CA PRO A 56 4.44 23.41 -4.79
C PRO A 56 3.84 24.77 -4.41
N LEU A 57 4.05 25.78 -5.26
CA LEU A 57 3.34 27.05 -5.14
C LEU A 57 1.88 26.87 -5.58
N ARG A 58 0.93 27.02 -4.66
CA ARG A 58 -0.50 26.80 -4.93
C ARG A 58 -1.27 28.10 -5.11
N CYS A 59 -2.25 28.08 -6.01
CA CYS A 59 -3.19 29.17 -6.18
C CYS A 59 -4.05 29.34 -4.92
N ARG A 60 -4.22 30.58 -4.45
CA ARG A 60 -4.97 30.88 -3.22
C ARG A 60 -6.47 30.57 -3.27
N THR A 61 -7.03 30.43 -4.47
CA THR A 61 -8.48 30.26 -4.67
C THR A 61 -8.85 28.84 -5.04
N CYS A 62 -8.16 28.23 -5.99
CA CYS A 62 -8.48 26.88 -6.50
C CYS A 62 -7.46 25.81 -6.11
N SER A 63 -6.40 26.16 -5.37
CA SER A 63 -5.32 25.26 -4.95
C SER A 63 -4.53 24.58 -6.07
N SER A 64 -4.75 24.93 -7.35
CA SER A 64 -3.94 24.45 -8.48
C SER A 64 -2.48 24.89 -8.31
N ALA A 65 -1.55 24.01 -8.70
CA ALA A 65 -0.13 24.30 -8.63
C ALA A 65 0.31 25.26 -9.75
N LEU A 66 1.35 26.05 -9.47
CA LEU A 66 2.13 26.76 -10.47
C LEU A 66 2.62 25.75 -11.51
N ASN A 67 2.53 26.12 -12.78
CA ASN A 67 2.88 25.25 -13.91
C ASN A 67 3.23 26.11 -15.14
N PRO A 68 3.80 25.53 -16.20
CA PRO A 68 4.32 26.30 -17.35
C PRO A 68 3.26 27.12 -18.10
N PHE A 69 1.98 26.81 -17.95
CA PHE A 69 0.88 27.55 -18.58
C PHE A 69 0.44 28.80 -17.78
N SER A 70 1.05 29.04 -16.62
CA SER A 70 0.78 30.21 -15.80
C SER A 70 1.42 31.47 -16.41
N ARG A 71 0.67 32.57 -16.48
CA ARG A 71 1.23 33.86 -16.95
C ARG A 71 1.92 34.58 -15.80
N VAL A 72 3.15 35.01 -16.01
CA VAL A 72 3.98 35.65 -14.99
C VAL A 72 4.22 37.12 -15.32
N ASP A 73 4.03 37.99 -14.33
CA ASP A 73 4.47 39.39 -14.38
C ASP A 73 5.67 39.53 -13.44
N PHE A 74 6.86 39.66 -14.03
CA PHE A 74 8.11 39.77 -13.29
C PHE A 74 8.30 41.13 -12.62
N THR A 75 7.56 42.16 -13.03
CA THR A 75 7.65 43.50 -12.46
C THR A 75 6.82 43.57 -11.18
N ALA A 76 5.55 43.16 -11.27
CA ALA A 76 4.65 43.12 -10.12
C ALA A 76 4.87 41.90 -9.21
N LYS A 77 5.71 40.94 -9.63
CA LYS A 77 5.97 39.67 -8.93
C LYS A 77 4.67 38.92 -8.64
N ILE A 78 3.84 38.78 -9.67
CA ILE A 78 2.59 38.02 -9.62
C ILE A 78 2.54 36.95 -10.71
N TRP A 79 1.74 35.91 -10.48
CA TRP A 79 1.38 34.94 -11.49
C TRP A 79 -0.14 34.76 -11.56
N ILE A 80 -0.63 34.47 -12.76
CA ILE A 80 -2.05 34.28 -13.06
C ILE A 80 -2.28 32.78 -13.26
N CYS A 81 -3.13 32.21 -12.42
CA CYS A 81 -3.49 30.79 -12.48
C CYS A 81 -4.20 30.47 -13.81
N PRO A 82 -3.78 29.46 -14.59
CA PRO A 82 -4.42 29.13 -15.86
C PRO A 82 -5.79 28.45 -15.69
N ILE A 83 -6.13 27.99 -14.47
CA ILE A 83 -7.38 27.28 -14.19
C ILE A 83 -8.50 28.26 -13.81
N CYS A 84 -8.27 29.12 -12.82
CA CYS A 84 -9.29 30.05 -12.31
C CYS A 84 -9.01 31.53 -12.61
N PHE A 85 -7.93 31.84 -13.32
CA PHE A 85 -7.49 33.21 -13.67
C PHE A 85 -7.22 34.13 -12.46
N GLN A 86 -7.11 33.57 -11.26
CA GLN A 86 -6.73 34.32 -10.06
C GLN A 86 -5.30 34.83 -10.16
N ARG A 87 -5.09 36.11 -9.83
CA ARG A 87 -3.77 36.70 -9.61
C ARG A 87 -3.26 36.32 -8.21
N ASN A 88 -2.06 35.76 -8.15
CA ASN A 88 -1.39 35.33 -6.93
C ASN A 88 -0.04 36.05 -6.84
N HIS A 89 0.34 36.48 -5.64
CA HIS A 89 1.69 37.04 -5.41
C HIS A 89 2.69 35.90 -5.22
N PHE A 90 3.90 36.08 -5.74
CA PHE A 90 5.00 35.21 -5.37
C PHE A 90 5.38 35.38 -3.89
N PRO A 91 5.73 34.31 -3.17
CA PRO A 91 6.28 34.40 -1.83
C PRO A 91 7.61 35.17 -1.78
N PRO A 92 8.05 35.65 -0.61
CA PRO A 92 9.30 36.41 -0.49
C PRO A 92 10.57 35.70 -1.01
N HIS A 93 10.63 34.37 -0.91
CA HIS A 93 11.79 33.60 -1.41
C HIS A 93 11.90 33.58 -2.95
N TYR A 94 10.85 34.00 -3.66
CA TYR A 94 10.84 34.16 -5.12
C TYR A 94 11.17 35.59 -5.58
N HIS A 95 11.68 36.48 -4.71
CA HIS A 95 11.91 37.89 -5.05
C HIS A 95 12.84 38.12 -6.25
N VAL A 96 13.78 37.20 -6.51
CA VAL A 96 14.75 37.27 -7.63
C VAL A 96 14.18 36.70 -8.94
N ILE A 97 12.91 36.29 -8.98
CA ILE A 97 12.31 35.70 -10.20
C ILE A 97 12.40 36.68 -11.38
N SER A 98 12.89 36.20 -12.52
CA SER A 98 13.04 36.96 -13.77
C SER A 98 12.98 36.02 -14.97
N GLU A 99 12.98 36.55 -16.19
CA GLU A 99 12.99 35.74 -17.42
C GLU A 99 14.17 34.76 -17.50
N THR A 100 15.32 35.11 -16.90
CA THR A 100 16.52 34.26 -16.85
C THR A 100 16.66 33.48 -15.55
N ASN A 101 15.77 33.69 -14.57
CA ASN A 101 15.80 33.04 -13.27
C ASN A 101 14.40 32.52 -12.93
N LEU A 102 14.05 31.40 -13.56
CA LEU A 102 12.76 30.75 -13.41
C LEU A 102 12.89 29.52 -12.50
N PRO A 103 11.88 29.26 -11.65
CA PRO A 103 11.73 27.97 -11.00
C PRO A 103 11.47 26.87 -12.03
N CYS A 104 11.75 25.63 -11.64
CA CYS A 104 11.60 24.45 -12.49
C CYS A 104 10.20 24.37 -13.13
N GLU A 105 9.16 24.70 -12.35
CA GLU A 105 7.76 24.61 -12.75
C GLU A 105 7.34 25.56 -13.88
N LEU A 106 8.17 26.53 -14.23
CA LEU A 106 7.86 27.50 -15.29
C LEU A 106 8.61 27.23 -16.61
N TYR A 107 9.50 26.24 -16.64
CA TYR A 107 10.11 25.85 -17.91
C TYR A 107 9.10 25.09 -18.78
N PRO A 108 8.94 25.46 -20.07
CA PRO A 108 7.97 24.80 -20.97
C PRO A 108 8.19 23.29 -21.13
N GLN A 109 9.42 22.80 -20.97
CA GLN A 109 9.73 21.37 -21.04
C GLN A 109 9.34 20.58 -19.77
N TYR A 110 9.03 21.25 -18.65
CA TYR A 110 8.71 20.62 -17.37
C TYR A 110 7.22 20.72 -17.06
N THR A 111 6.40 20.17 -17.97
CA THR A 111 4.94 20.05 -17.79
C THR A 111 4.57 19.06 -16.69
N THR A 112 5.44 18.08 -16.43
CA THR A 112 5.33 17.12 -15.34
C THR A 112 6.58 17.21 -14.45
N VAL A 113 6.37 17.43 -13.15
CA VAL A 113 7.42 17.52 -12.12
C VAL A 113 6.98 16.79 -10.86
N GLU A 114 7.95 16.28 -10.11
CA GLU A 114 7.73 15.66 -8.81
C GLU A 114 8.20 16.63 -7.71
N TYR A 115 7.38 16.81 -6.67
CA TYR A 115 7.77 17.61 -5.51
C TYR A 115 8.26 16.67 -4.41
N ALA A 116 9.56 16.63 -4.20
CA ALA A 116 10.18 15.97 -3.07
C ALA A 116 9.99 16.85 -1.82
N MET A 117 8.86 16.63 -1.14
CA MET A 117 8.58 17.33 0.12
C MET A 117 9.63 16.93 1.16
N PRO A 118 10.28 17.90 1.83
CA PRO A 118 11.09 17.59 3.00
C PRO A 118 10.19 16.89 4.02
N SER A 119 10.43 15.60 4.25
CA SER A 119 9.70 14.89 5.28
C SER A 119 9.92 15.64 6.61
N PRO A 120 8.88 15.98 7.39
CA PRO A 120 9.05 16.61 8.69
C PRO A 120 9.85 15.75 9.69
N SER A 121 10.32 14.56 9.29
CA SER A 121 11.16 13.64 10.06
C SER A 121 12.69 13.83 9.92
N SER A 122 13.18 14.75 9.07
CA SER A 122 14.64 14.98 8.93
C SER A 122 15.27 15.84 10.04
N GLY A 123 14.52 16.10 11.13
CA GLY A 123 15.02 16.72 12.36
C GLY A 123 15.06 15.69 13.50
N GLY A 124 16.21 15.04 13.69
CA GLY A 124 16.61 14.34 14.93
C GLY A 124 15.54 13.54 15.67
N GLY A 125 15.34 12.27 15.28
CA GLY A 125 14.62 11.29 16.10
C GLY A 125 13.72 10.35 15.29
N GLY A 126 14.25 9.19 14.91
CA GLY A 126 13.51 7.93 14.72
C GLY A 126 12.45 7.79 13.61
N LEU A 127 12.13 8.82 12.83
CA LEU A 127 10.98 8.80 11.90
C LEU A 127 11.34 8.83 10.40
N ASP A 128 12.52 8.36 10.00
CA ASP A 128 12.72 7.81 8.64
C ASP A 128 11.85 6.55 8.39
N GLN A 129 11.12 6.09 9.41
CA GLN A 129 10.25 4.91 9.43
C GLN A 129 8.90 5.09 8.68
N ILE A 130 8.55 6.27 8.16
CA ILE A 130 7.27 6.46 7.43
C ILE A 130 7.30 5.77 6.04
N GLY A 131 8.49 5.44 5.51
CA GLY A 131 8.63 4.78 4.20
C GLY A 131 8.50 3.26 4.23
N ALA A 132 8.59 2.64 5.40
CA ALA A 132 8.64 1.18 5.51
C ALA A 132 7.23 0.66 5.84
N GLY A 133 6.43 0.47 4.80
CA GLY A 133 5.05 0.01 4.94
C GLY A 133 4.91 -1.30 5.72
N VAL A 134 3.69 -1.67 6.07
CA VAL A 134 3.41 -2.93 6.76
C VAL A 134 3.11 -4.02 5.74
N PHE A 135 3.72 -5.20 5.87
CA PHE A 135 3.50 -6.37 5.01
C PHE A 135 2.98 -7.53 5.85
N VAL A 136 1.77 -8.01 5.56
CA VAL A 136 1.23 -9.20 6.21
C VAL A 136 1.15 -10.32 5.17
N PHE A 137 1.97 -11.34 5.36
CA PHE A 137 1.95 -12.54 4.53
C PHE A 137 0.88 -13.51 5.04
N VAL A 138 0.01 -13.95 4.14
CA VAL A 138 -1.10 -14.85 4.44
C VAL A 138 -0.93 -16.12 3.61
N LEU A 139 -0.57 -17.23 4.25
CA LEU A 139 -0.21 -18.48 3.58
C LEU A 139 -1.28 -19.57 3.78
N ASP A 140 -1.79 -20.08 2.66
CA ASP A 140 -2.69 -21.23 2.61
C ASP A 140 -1.93 -22.54 2.89
N THR A 141 -2.41 -23.33 3.84
CA THR A 141 -1.86 -24.65 4.17
C THR A 141 -2.66 -25.80 3.55
N CYS A 142 -3.80 -25.53 2.90
CA CYS A 142 -4.61 -26.50 2.16
C CYS A 142 -4.08 -26.68 0.72
N MET A 143 -2.82 -27.08 0.59
CA MET A 143 -2.12 -27.33 -0.67
C MET A 143 -1.48 -28.72 -0.65
N ILE A 144 -1.13 -29.24 -1.83
CA ILE A 144 -0.29 -30.45 -1.90
C ILE A 144 1.14 -30.13 -1.46
N GLU A 145 1.86 -31.11 -0.91
CA GLU A 145 3.18 -30.89 -0.30
C GLU A 145 4.20 -30.23 -1.23
N GLU A 146 4.18 -30.59 -2.52
CA GLU A 146 5.07 -30.00 -3.53
C GLU A 146 4.79 -28.49 -3.72
N GLU A 147 3.54 -28.12 -4.00
CA GLU A 147 3.14 -26.71 -4.14
C GLU A 147 3.38 -25.92 -2.85
N PHE A 148 3.14 -26.55 -1.70
CA PHE A 148 3.39 -25.94 -0.40
C PHE A 148 4.87 -25.64 -0.18
N GLY A 149 5.77 -26.54 -0.60
CA GLY A 149 7.22 -26.30 -0.60
C GLY A 149 7.63 -25.09 -1.46
N TYR A 150 7.04 -24.94 -2.65
CA TYR A 150 7.25 -23.75 -3.49
C TYR A 150 6.69 -22.49 -2.84
N ALA A 151 5.50 -22.55 -2.24
CA ALA A 151 4.88 -21.42 -1.57
C ALA A 151 5.71 -20.93 -0.38
N LYS A 152 6.24 -21.83 0.45
CA LYS A 152 7.20 -21.48 1.52
C LYS A 152 8.41 -20.75 0.98
N SER A 153 9.03 -21.30 -0.07
CA SER A 153 10.22 -20.71 -0.71
C SER A 153 9.94 -19.32 -1.27
N ALA A 154 8.77 -19.12 -1.87
CA ALA A 154 8.33 -17.83 -2.37
C ALA A 154 8.11 -16.80 -1.24
N VAL A 155 7.54 -17.22 -0.09
CA VAL A 155 7.40 -16.34 1.08
C VAL A 155 8.77 -15.94 1.62
N ARG A 156 9.73 -16.87 1.76
CA ARG A 156 11.10 -16.54 2.19
C ARG A 156 11.74 -15.49 1.30
N GLN A 157 11.68 -15.73 -0.01
CA GLN A 157 12.22 -14.79 -0.98
C GLN A 157 11.53 -13.42 -0.89
N ALA A 158 10.20 -13.41 -0.73
CA ALA A 158 9.46 -12.16 -0.64
C ALA A 158 9.80 -11.37 0.64
N VAL A 159 9.99 -12.04 1.78
CA VAL A 159 10.44 -11.40 3.03
C VAL A 159 11.83 -10.79 2.85
N GLY A 160 12.76 -11.48 2.18
CA GLY A 160 14.10 -10.94 1.87
C GLY A 160 14.12 -9.76 0.87
N LEU A 161 13.01 -9.48 0.17
CA LEU A 161 12.86 -8.34 -0.73
C LEU A 161 12.17 -7.13 -0.06
N VAL A 162 11.63 -7.32 1.14
CA VAL A 162 10.98 -6.26 1.92
C VAL A 162 12.07 -5.37 2.56
N PRO A 163 11.88 -4.03 2.62
CA PRO A 163 12.85 -3.15 3.29
C PRO A 163 13.06 -3.58 4.75
N GLU A 164 14.31 -3.51 5.23
CA GLU A 164 14.70 -4.02 6.56
C GLU A 164 13.86 -3.45 7.71
N ASN A 165 13.50 -2.17 7.64
CA ASN A 165 12.71 -1.46 8.65
C ASN A 165 11.18 -1.59 8.46
N ALA A 166 10.72 -2.30 7.43
CA ALA A 166 9.30 -2.50 7.18
C ALA A 166 8.75 -3.56 8.12
N MET A 167 7.53 -3.32 8.62
CA MET A 167 6.91 -4.20 9.59
C MET A 167 6.31 -5.41 8.89
N VAL A 168 6.69 -6.62 9.30
CA VAL A 168 6.23 -7.88 8.73
C VAL A 168 5.37 -8.63 9.76
N GLY A 169 4.24 -9.16 9.29
CA GLY A 169 3.39 -10.09 10.03
C GLY A 169 3.13 -11.37 9.25
N PHE A 170 2.81 -12.44 9.95
CA PHE A 170 2.59 -13.75 9.35
C PHE A 170 1.27 -14.39 9.83
N VAL A 171 0.44 -14.81 8.88
CA VAL A 171 -0.82 -15.50 9.10
C VAL A 171 -0.81 -16.77 8.25
N THR A 172 -1.17 -17.91 8.83
CA THR A 172 -1.41 -19.14 8.06
C THR A 172 -2.87 -19.50 8.14
N PHE A 173 -3.41 -20.19 7.14
CA PHE A 173 -4.80 -20.62 7.21
C PHE A 173 -5.05 -21.92 6.46
N GLY A 174 -6.02 -22.67 6.96
CA GLY A 174 -6.64 -23.82 6.30
C GLY A 174 -8.11 -23.84 6.69
N ARG A 175 -8.51 -24.84 7.48
CA ARG A 175 -9.82 -24.83 8.15
C ARG A 175 -9.98 -23.70 9.17
N GLN A 176 -8.88 -23.29 9.78
CA GLN A 176 -8.80 -22.23 10.77
C GLN A 176 -7.77 -21.19 10.32
N ALA A 177 -7.92 -19.96 10.78
CA ALA A 177 -6.95 -18.89 10.54
C ALA A 177 -6.06 -18.73 11.77
N CYS A 178 -4.75 -18.66 11.56
CA CYS A 178 -3.73 -18.68 12.60
C CYS A 178 -2.84 -17.45 12.49
N VAL A 179 -2.84 -16.59 13.50
CA VAL A 179 -1.93 -15.43 13.59
C VAL A 179 -0.72 -15.82 14.42
N HIS A 180 0.47 -15.65 13.84
CA HIS A 180 1.73 -16.02 14.49
C HIS A 180 2.31 -14.83 15.25
N GLU A 181 2.68 -15.05 16.51
CA GLU A 181 3.40 -14.06 17.32
C GLU A 181 4.91 -14.16 17.02
N LEU A 182 5.46 -13.16 16.33
CA LEU A 182 6.85 -13.15 15.90
C LEU A 182 7.80 -12.61 16.97
N GLY A 183 7.28 -11.81 17.91
CA GLY A 183 8.02 -11.12 18.98
C GLY A 183 8.65 -12.01 20.06
N TYR A 184 8.43 -13.33 19.99
CA TYR A 184 8.92 -14.27 21.01
C TYR A 184 9.60 -15.46 20.34
N SER A 185 10.92 -15.36 20.14
CA SER A 185 11.72 -16.36 19.43
C SER A 185 11.96 -17.65 20.21
N GLU A 186 11.78 -17.65 21.54
CA GLU A 186 12.00 -18.84 22.38
C GLU A 186 10.88 -19.88 22.24
N LEU A 187 9.63 -19.44 21.98
CA LEU A 187 8.47 -20.30 21.81
C LEU A 187 7.49 -19.70 20.80
N SER A 188 7.17 -20.44 19.74
CA SER A 188 6.12 -20.06 18.79
C SER A 188 4.75 -20.04 19.49
N ARG A 189 4.11 -18.87 19.49
CA ARG A 189 2.73 -18.69 19.95
C ARG A 189 1.84 -18.36 18.76
N VAL A 190 0.70 -19.05 18.69
CA VAL A 190 -0.24 -18.93 17.58
C VAL A 190 -1.65 -18.69 18.12
N TYR A 191 -2.31 -17.67 17.59
CA TYR A 191 -3.70 -17.34 17.91
C TYR A 191 -4.61 -17.92 16.83
N VAL A 192 -5.51 -18.81 17.23
CA VAL A 192 -6.34 -19.58 16.31
C VAL A 192 -7.77 -19.03 16.29
N PHE A 193 -8.20 -18.64 15.10
CA PHE A 193 -9.52 -18.12 14.81
C PHE A 193 -10.33 -19.16 14.05
N ARG A 194 -11.60 -19.31 14.42
CA ARG A 194 -12.52 -20.23 13.77
C ARG A 194 -12.83 -19.75 12.35
N GLY A 195 -12.63 -20.62 11.36
CA GLY A 195 -12.86 -20.32 9.95
C GLY A 195 -14.32 -20.33 9.50
N ASP A 196 -15.24 -20.87 10.32
CA ASP A 196 -16.65 -21.00 10.00
C ASP A 196 -17.49 -19.76 10.35
N LYS A 197 -16.93 -18.84 11.14
CA LYS A 197 -17.61 -17.66 11.65
C LYS A 197 -16.91 -16.39 11.18
N GLU A 198 -17.69 -15.42 10.71
CA GLU A 198 -17.19 -14.08 10.47
C GLU A 198 -16.75 -13.42 11.79
N ILE A 199 -15.56 -12.84 11.79
CA ILE A 199 -14.97 -12.18 12.97
C ILE A 199 -14.78 -10.72 12.61
N SER A 200 -15.27 -9.82 13.47
CA SER A 200 -15.12 -8.38 13.28
C SER A 200 -13.72 -7.91 13.67
N LYS A 201 -13.28 -6.78 13.11
CA LYS A 201 -12.01 -6.14 13.48
C LYS A 201 -11.85 -5.98 14.99
N ASP A 202 -12.88 -5.51 15.69
CA ASP A 202 -12.82 -5.28 17.13
C ASP A 202 -12.62 -6.58 17.92
N GLN A 203 -13.25 -7.67 17.48
CA GLN A 203 -13.07 -9.00 18.08
C GLN A 203 -11.65 -9.54 17.84
N VAL A 204 -11.08 -9.32 16.65
CA VAL A 204 -9.68 -9.67 16.37
C VAL A 204 -8.75 -8.91 17.31
N LEU A 205 -8.92 -7.59 17.41
CA LEU A 205 -8.09 -6.76 18.29
C LEU A 205 -8.21 -7.18 19.76
N GLU A 206 -9.42 -7.46 20.24
CA GLU A 206 -9.65 -7.92 21.61
C GLU A 206 -8.96 -9.27 21.87
N GLN A 207 -9.13 -10.26 20.98
CA GLN A 207 -8.54 -11.60 21.14
C GLN A 207 -7.01 -11.61 21.02
N LEU A 208 -6.43 -10.70 20.23
CA LEU A 208 -4.99 -10.51 20.15
C LEU A 208 -4.43 -9.65 21.31
N GLY A 209 -5.29 -9.13 22.19
CA GLY A 209 -4.89 -8.23 23.28
C GLY A 209 -4.39 -6.87 22.78
N LEU A 210 -4.88 -6.43 21.62
CA LEU A 210 -4.60 -5.15 20.95
C LEU A 210 -5.74 -4.13 21.10
N GLY A 211 -6.88 -4.55 21.68
CA GLY A 211 -8.01 -3.67 21.93
C GLY A 211 -7.64 -2.49 22.85
N VAL A 212 -8.22 -1.33 22.57
CA VAL A 212 -8.07 -0.15 23.43
C VAL A 212 -8.71 -0.51 24.77
N ALA A 213 -7.89 -0.67 25.82
CA ALA A 213 -8.40 -0.81 27.18
C ALA A 213 -9.14 0.49 27.55
N SER A 214 -10.44 0.54 27.27
CA SER A 214 -11.33 1.52 27.85
C SER A 214 -11.40 1.24 29.35
N GLY A 215 -10.59 1.96 30.11
CA GLY A 215 -10.71 2.20 31.55
C GLY A 215 -11.12 1.03 32.45
N SER A 216 -10.13 0.35 33.04
CA SER A 216 -10.28 -0.17 34.40
C SER A 216 -8.92 -0.15 35.09
N GLY A 217 -8.79 0.74 36.08
CA GLY A 217 -7.58 0.84 36.87
C GLY A 217 -7.35 -0.38 37.74
N ARG A 218 -6.09 -0.79 37.90
CA ARG A 218 -5.48 -1.17 39.18
C ARG A 218 -3.96 -1.37 39.05
N ARG A 219 -3.24 -0.45 39.70
CA ARG A 219 -2.02 -0.60 40.52
C ARG A 219 -0.87 -1.46 40.00
N GLY A 220 0.25 -0.79 39.69
CA GLY A 220 1.60 -1.37 39.73
C GLY A 220 2.60 -0.38 39.14
N GLY A 221 3.23 0.43 40.00
CA GLY A 221 4.19 1.45 39.59
C GLY A 221 5.50 0.84 39.09
N GLY A 222 5.88 1.20 37.87
CA GLY A 222 7.22 1.05 37.32
C GLY A 222 7.43 2.16 36.29
N PRO A 223 8.63 2.76 36.16
CA PRO A 223 8.85 3.88 35.25
C PRO A 223 8.90 3.33 33.81
N HIS A 224 7.79 3.46 33.08
CA HIS A 224 7.75 3.10 31.67
C HIS A 224 8.11 4.30 30.81
N VAL A 225 9.14 4.13 29.99
CA VAL A 225 9.57 5.08 28.97
C VAL A 225 8.44 5.26 27.96
N SER A 226 8.18 6.53 27.65
CA SER A 226 7.16 7.05 26.76
C SER A 226 7.49 6.78 25.28
N GLY A 227 6.48 6.44 24.50
CA GLY A 227 6.43 6.72 23.05
C GLY A 227 6.79 5.57 22.12
N GLY A 228 5.82 4.72 21.78
CA GLY A 228 5.93 3.72 20.72
C GLY A 228 4.57 3.12 20.40
N MET A 229 4.40 2.64 19.16
CA MET A 229 3.26 1.85 18.68
C MET A 229 2.66 0.99 19.80
N GLY A 230 1.32 0.97 19.96
CA GLY A 230 0.65 0.33 21.10
C GLY A 230 1.30 -1.00 21.45
N SER A 231 1.88 -1.09 22.66
CA SER A 231 2.87 -2.09 23.12
C SER A 231 2.56 -3.57 22.84
N GLY A 232 1.35 -3.91 22.38
CA GLY A 232 0.98 -5.26 21.98
C GLY A 232 1.18 -5.58 20.50
N VAL A 233 1.11 -4.61 19.58
CA VAL A 233 1.14 -4.91 18.13
C VAL A 233 2.54 -5.31 17.66
N SER A 234 3.58 -4.79 18.33
CA SER A 234 4.98 -5.16 18.10
C SER A 234 5.29 -6.63 18.38
N ARG A 235 4.35 -7.39 18.98
CA ARG A 235 4.48 -8.84 19.15
C ARG A 235 4.12 -9.62 17.89
N PHE A 236 3.26 -9.06 17.05
CA PHE A 236 2.76 -9.68 15.82
C PHE A 236 3.41 -9.11 14.56
N LEU A 237 3.79 -7.83 14.64
CA LEU A 237 4.47 -7.12 13.57
C LEU A 237 5.87 -6.74 14.06
N LEU A 238 6.90 -7.18 13.35
CA LEU A 238 8.30 -6.87 13.63
C LEU A 238 8.99 -6.30 12.39
N PRO A 239 10.04 -5.48 12.54
CA PRO A 239 10.89 -5.14 11.40
C PRO A 239 11.36 -6.39 10.66
N ALA A 240 11.44 -6.33 9.33
CA ALA A 240 11.87 -7.47 8.50
C ALA A 240 13.25 -8.00 8.95
N SER A 241 14.17 -7.11 9.33
CA SER A 241 15.49 -7.47 9.88
C SER A 241 15.43 -8.33 11.14
N ASP A 242 14.37 -8.19 11.93
CA ASP A 242 14.26 -8.78 13.26
C ASP A 242 13.50 -10.11 13.24
N CYS A 243 12.65 -10.33 12.22
CA CYS A 243 11.82 -11.53 12.12
C CYS A 243 12.21 -12.49 11.01
N GLU A 244 13.19 -12.18 10.16
CA GLU A 244 13.61 -13.03 9.03
C GLU A 244 13.89 -14.47 9.48
N PHE A 245 14.78 -14.66 10.46
CA PHE A 245 15.12 -15.98 11.00
C PHE A 245 13.92 -16.70 11.64
N THR A 246 13.07 -15.95 12.35
CA THR A 246 11.87 -16.49 12.99
C THR A 246 10.89 -17.01 11.95
N ILE A 247 10.66 -16.26 10.86
CA ILE A 247 9.79 -16.68 9.76
C ILE A 247 10.39 -17.88 9.03
N ASP A 248 11.69 -17.92 8.80
CA ASP A 248 12.33 -19.06 8.16
C ASP A 248 12.14 -20.36 8.95
N SER A 249 12.35 -20.28 10.27
CA SER A 249 12.15 -21.39 11.21
C SER A 249 10.68 -21.82 11.25
N LEU A 250 9.74 -20.87 11.33
CA LEU A 250 8.30 -21.14 11.26
C LEU A 250 7.93 -21.84 9.95
N LEU A 251 8.47 -21.40 8.82
CA LEU A 251 8.20 -21.99 7.52
C LEU A 251 8.78 -23.40 7.40
N ASP A 252 9.92 -23.71 8.03
CA ASP A 252 10.47 -25.08 8.04
C ASP A 252 9.57 -26.03 8.82
N GLU A 253 9.06 -25.61 9.98
CA GLU A 253 8.20 -26.42 10.84
C GLU A 253 6.76 -26.54 10.33
N LEU A 254 6.29 -25.57 9.51
CA LEU A 254 4.91 -25.51 9.06
C LEU A 254 4.54 -26.74 8.22
N GLN A 255 3.38 -27.33 8.47
CA GLN A 255 2.86 -28.47 7.70
C GLN A 255 1.60 -28.10 6.94
N THR A 256 1.27 -28.91 5.93
CA THR A 256 -0.04 -28.82 5.26
C THR A 256 -1.17 -29.10 6.23
N ASP A 257 -2.36 -28.59 5.94
CA ASP A 257 -3.53 -28.78 6.77
C ASP A 257 -3.92 -30.26 6.88
N GLN A 258 -3.86 -30.82 8.09
CA GLN A 258 -4.09 -32.25 8.35
C GLN A 258 -5.54 -32.58 8.70
N TRP A 259 -6.48 -31.64 8.54
CA TRP A 259 -7.88 -31.93 8.81
C TRP A 259 -8.44 -32.99 7.85
N PRO A 260 -9.14 -34.02 8.34
CA PRO A 260 -9.68 -35.07 7.48
C PRO A 260 -10.63 -34.50 6.42
N VAL A 261 -10.37 -34.86 5.16
CA VAL A 261 -11.20 -34.49 4.01
C VAL A 261 -12.02 -35.69 3.58
N GLN A 262 -13.34 -35.54 3.46
CA GLN A 262 -14.20 -36.60 2.97
C GLN A 262 -13.91 -36.88 1.49
N ALA A 263 -14.01 -38.15 1.08
CA ALA A 263 -13.82 -38.53 -0.32
C ALA A 263 -14.76 -37.74 -1.25
N GLY A 264 -14.19 -37.14 -2.29
CA GLY A 264 -14.92 -36.30 -3.24
C GLY A 264 -15.23 -34.87 -2.74
N GLN A 265 -14.75 -34.48 -1.56
CA GLN A 265 -14.80 -33.10 -1.08
C GLN A 265 -13.42 -32.42 -1.19
N ARG A 266 -13.45 -31.09 -1.16
CA ARG A 266 -12.26 -30.25 -1.09
C ARG A 266 -11.86 -30.03 0.36
N GLN A 267 -10.61 -29.66 0.59
CA GLN A 267 -10.16 -29.19 1.90
C GLN A 267 -10.99 -27.98 2.36
N SER A 268 -11.22 -27.93 3.66
CA SER A 268 -11.88 -26.81 4.36
C SER A 268 -10.96 -25.60 4.37
N ARG A 269 -11.37 -24.51 3.73
CA ARG A 269 -10.53 -23.33 3.53
C ARG A 269 -11.27 -22.05 3.86
N CYS A 270 -10.83 -21.36 4.91
CA CYS A 270 -11.46 -20.14 5.41
C CYS A 270 -10.75 -18.86 4.93
N THR A 271 -10.52 -18.73 3.61
CA THR A 271 -9.79 -17.60 3.01
C THR A 271 -10.34 -16.23 3.44
N GLY A 272 -11.67 -16.08 3.44
CA GLY A 272 -12.32 -14.83 3.84
C GLY A 272 -12.04 -14.45 5.29
N VAL A 273 -12.10 -15.42 6.21
CA VAL A 273 -11.76 -15.20 7.62
C VAL A 273 -10.28 -14.87 7.79
N ALA A 274 -9.38 -15.56 7.09
CA ALA A 274 -7.95 -15.27 7.15
C ALA A 274 -7.62 -13.84 6.72
N LEU A 275 -8.23 -13.36 5.64
CA LEU A 275 -8.09 -11.97 5.19
C LEU A 275 -8.71 -10.98 6.18
N SER A 276 -9.88 -11.27 6.74
CA SER A 276 -10.50 -10.44 7.78
C SER A 276 -9.61 -10.32 9.03
N VAL A 277 -9.01 -11.42 9.46
CA VAL A 277 -8.07 -11.46 10.60
C VAL A 277 -6.81 -10.64 10.29
N ALA A 278 -6.22 -10.79 9.10
CA ALA A 278 -5.08 -9.97 8.66
C ALA A 278 -5.42 -8.47 8.62
N MET A 279 -6.59 -8.10 8.10
CA MET A 279 -7.09 -6.72 8.13
C MET A 279 -7.34 -6.22 9.55
N GLY A 280 -7.85 -7.08 10.44
CA GLY A 280 -8.05 -6.80 11.85
C GLY A 280 -6.73 -6.47 12.55
N LEU A 281 -5.69 -7.27 12.30
CA LEU A 281 -4.33 -7.04 12.79
C LEU A 281 -3.75 -5.70 12.29
N LEU A 282 -3.86 -5.41 11.00
CA LEU A 282 -3.46 -4.12 10.42
C LEU A 282 -4.25 -2.95 11.02
N GLY A 283 -5.47 -3.21 11.47
CA GLY A 283 -6.32 -2.27 12.14
C GLY A 283 -5.77 -1.73 13.47
N ALA A 284 -4.74 -2.36 14.05
CA ALA A 284 -4.01 -1.88 15.22
C ALA A 284 -2.87 -0.89 14.88
N CYS A 285 -2.53 -0.73 13.59
CA CYS A 285 -1.45 0.15 13.15
C CYS A 285 -1.88 1.64 13.14
N LEU A 286 -0.89 2.54 13.09
CA LEU A 286 -1.12 3.98 12.99
C LEU A 286 -1.93 4.33 11.71
N PRO A 287 -3.03 5.09 11.82
CA PRO A 287 -3.79 5.55 10.66
C PRO A 287 -2.89 6.30 9.67
N GLY A 288 -3.06 6.02 8.37
CA GLY A 288 -2.25 6.63 7.31
C GLY A 288 -0.96 5.87 6.96
N THR A 289 -0.64 4.79 7.68
CA THR A 289 0.46 3.89 7.31
C THR A 289 0.06 3.04 6.10
N GLY A 290 0.88 3.03 5.06
CA GLY A 290 0.69 2.14 3.92
C GLY A 290 0.89 0.68 4.34
N ALA A 291 -0.06 -0.19 4.00
CA ALA A 291 0.01 -1.62 4.32
C ALA A 291 -0.36 -2.49 3.09
N ARG A 292 0.20 -3.69 3.03
CA ARG A 292 -0.04 -4.68 1.98
C ARG A 292 -0.30 -6.05 2.62
N ILE A 293 -1.39 -6.68 2.23
CA ILE A 293 -1.64 -8.10 2.51
C ILE A 293 -1.20 -8.90 1.29
N VAL A 294 -0.25 -9.81 1.47
CA VAL A 294 0.24 -10.69 0.40
C VAL A 294 -0.28 -12.10 0.69
N ALA A 295 -1.34 -12.48 -0.02
CA ALA A 295 -2.00 -13.78 0.18
C ALA A 295 -1.58 -14.78 -0.90
N LEU A 296 -1.06 -15.93 -0.47
CA LEU A 296 -0.79 -17.09 -1.33
C LEU A 296 -1.90 -18.10 -1.10
N VAL A 297 -2.73 -18.32 -2.11
CA VAL A 297 -3.95 -19.13 -2.01
C VAL A 297 -3.97 -20.21 -3.08
N GLY A 298 -4.02 -21.49 -2.68
CA GLY A 298 -3.95 -22.65 -3.57
C GLY A 298 -5.31 -23.12 -4.13
N GLY A 299 -6.27 -22.23 -4.39
CA GLY A 299 -7.67 -22.61 -4.68
C GLY A 299 -8.78 -21.83 -3.95
N PRO A 300 -10.05 -22.24 -4.10
CA PRO A 300 -11.19 -21.42 -3.66
C PRO A 300 -11.52 -21.55 -2.17
N CYS A 301 -12.12 -20.49 -1.62
CA CYS A 301 -12.70 -20.48 -0.27
C CYS A 301 -13.85 -21.50 -0.19
N SER A 302 -13.79 -22.45 0.76
CA SER A 302 -14.78 -23.52 0.93
C SER A 302 -15.44 -23.51 2.31
N GLU A 303 -14.98 -22.69 3.25
CA GLU A 303 -15.54 -22.53 4.59
C GLU A 303 -15.68 -21.04 4.96
N GLY A 304 -16.70 -20.70 5.75
CA GLY A 304 -16.92 -19.33 6.23
C GLY A 304 -17.86 -18.47 5.35
N PRO A 305 -17.96 -17.16 5.66
CA PRO A 305 -18.96 -16.25 5.07
C PRO A 305 -18.80 -16.08 3.55
N ASP A 306 -17.57 -16.14 3.04
CA ASP A 306 -17.25 -15.99 1.61
C ASP A 306 -17.09 -17.34 0.89
N CYS A 307 -17.70 -18.39 1.42
CA CYS A 307 -17.64 -19.73 0.83
C CYS A 307 -18.17 -19.70 -0.61
N VAL A 308 -17.32 -20.07 -1.57
CA VAL A 308 -17.69 -20.21 -2.97
C VAL A 308 -18.49 -21.51 -3.12
N LYS A 309 -19.81 -21.44 -2.94
CA LYS A 309 -20.72 -22.58 -3.08
C LYS A 309 -20.91 -22.95 -4.55
N GLY A 310 -19.94 -23.66 -5.11
CA GLY A 310 -20.08 -24.40 -6.36
C GLY A 310 -20.01 -25.90 -6.10
N SER A 311 -20.98 -26.67 -6.59
CA SER A 311 -20.87 -28.13 -6.69
C SER A 311 -19.80 -28.48 -7.72
N ILE A 312 -18.53 -28.31 -7.35
CA ILE A 312 -17.42 -28.69 -8.22
C ILE A 312 -16.97 -30.06 -7.75
N ARG A 313 -17.65 -31.07 -8.30
CA ARG A 313 -17.17 -32.45 -8.30
C ARG A 313 -15.70 -32.43 -8.72
N THR A 314 -14.84 -33.03 -7.92
CA THR A 314 -13.45 -33.27 -8.27
C THR A 314 -13.43 -33.96 -9.64
N PHE A 315 -13.01 -33.26 -10.68
CA PHE A 315 -12.66 -33.91 -11.94
C PHE A 315 -11.36 -34.66 -11.67
N ALA A 316 -11.49 -35.94 -11.32
CA ALA A 316 -10.38 -36.87 -11.46
C ALA A 316 -10.11 -36.97 -12.97
N PHE A 317 -8.99 -36.40 -13.42
CA PHE A 317 -8.40 -36.84 -14.68
C PHE A 317 -7.82 -38.24 -14.40
N THR A 318 -8.62 -39.26 -14.66
CA THR A 318 -8.14 -40.63 -14.90
C THR A 318 -7.55 -40.73 -16.29
#